data_AF-A0AB36ZT42-F1
#
_entry.id   AF-A0AB36ZT42-F1
#
_cell.length_a   1.000
_cell.length_b   1.000
_cell.length_c   1.000
_cell.angle_alpha   90.00
_cell.angle_beta   90.00
_cell.angle_gamma   90.00
#
_symmetry.space_group_name_H-M   'P 1'
#
loop_
_entity.id
_entity.type
_entity.pdbx_description
1 polymer ?
#
loop_
_entity_poly.entity_id
_entity_poly.type
_entity_poly.pdbx_seq_one_letter_code
_entity_poly.pdbx_strand_id
1 'polypeptide(L)'
;MKNITIKAKLILLFILIKVIPLLLLAYISYEGVMKLDEYLKNSTKYLYNQSKEIILNTANASIDDSVKNLDKKSQLAIERLSFEIAKNVADFLYERDKDILFLSNIPLNKDILKEFYKSKQREIIVHEKYYYNEKKQRWETKKEKERIKPQERKAQLKDNEKEFN
;
A
#
# COMPACT_ATOMS: atom_id res chain seq x y z
N MET A 1 12.46 -18.57 -88.19
CA MET A 1 12.51 -17.73 -86.97
C MET A 1 11.79 -16.43 -87.29
N LYS A 2 10.67 -16.13 -86.63
CA LYS A 2 9.77 -15.02 -87.01
C LYS A 2 10.50 -13.69 -86.81
N ASN A 3 10.65 -12.88 -87.87
CA ASN A 3 11.32 -11.57 -87.78
C ASN A 3 10.49 -10.62 -86.90
N ILE A 4 10.93 -10.43 -85.67
CA ILE A 4 10.31 -9.52 -84.70
C ILE A 4 10.46 -8.08 -85.22
N THR A 5 9.35 -7.34 -85.27
CA THR A 5 9.33 -5.93 -85.70
C THR A 5 10.12 -5.05 -84.72
N ILE A 6 10.71 -3.96 -85.22
CA ILE A 6 11.51 -3.03 -84.41
C ILE A 6 10.73 -2.51 -83.18
N LYS A 7 9.43 -2.26 -83.33
CA LYS A 7 8.53 -1.89 -82.23
C LYS A 7 8.53 -2.94 -81.09
N ALA A 8 8.42 -4.22 -81.43
CA ALA A 8 8.41 -5.29 -80.45
C ALA A 8 9.78 -5.45 -79.74
N LYS A 9 10.91 -5.23 -80.44
CA LYS A 9 12.25 -5.24 -79.82
C LYS A 9 12.41 -4.11 -78.80
N LEU A 10 11.95 -2.91 -79.13
CA LEU A 10 12.01 -1.74 -78.23
C LEU A 10 11.13 -1.94 -76.98
N ILE A 11 9.94 -2.53 -77.13
CA ILE A 11 9.08 -2.89 -76.00
C ILE A 11 9.75 -3.93 -75.11
N LEU A 12 10.37 -4.97 -75.68
CA LEU A 12 11.04 -6.01 -74.91
C LEU A 12 12.23 -5.45 -74.12
N LEU A 13 13.02 -4.56 -74.73
CA LEU A 13 14.14 -3.87 -74.08
C LEU A 13 13.65 -3.00 -72.90
N PHE A 14 12.54 -2.28 -73.09
CA PHE A 14 11.93 -1.48 -72.03
C PHE A 14 11.46 -2.33 -70.85
N ILE A 15 10.80 -3.46 -71.13
CA ILE A 15 10.36 -4.41 -70.09
C ILE A 15 11.56 -4.93 -69.31
N LEU A 16 12.63 -5.31 -70.00
CA LEU A 16 13.81 -5.90 -69.38
C LEU A 16 14.57 -4.90 -68.51
N ILE A 17 14.70 -3.64 -68.95
CA ILE A 17 15.46 -2.62 -68.22
C ILE A 17 14.64 -1.96 -67.10
N LYS A 18 13.32 -1.81 -67.25
CA LYS A 18 12.50 -1.08 -66.27
C LYS A 18 11.50 -1.95 -65.52
N VAL A 19 10.70 -2.73 -66.23
CA VAL A 19 9.57 -3.45 -65.62
C VAL A 19 10.08 -4.59 -64.73
N ILE A 20 11.05 -5.39 -65.20
CA ILE A 20 11.62 -6.49 -64.41
C ILE A 20 12.30 -5.98 -63.13
N PRO A 21 13.20 -4.98 -63.18
CA PRO A 21 13.80 -4.43 -61.96
C PRO A 21 12.77 -3.82 -61.00
N LEU A 22 11.73 -3.16 -61.52
CA LEU A 22 10.68 -2.58 -60.67
C LEU A 22 9.88 -3.66 -59.93
N LEU A 23 9.54 -4.77 -60.61
CA LEU A 23 8.86 -5.91 -59.99
C LEU A 23 9.73 -6.60 -58.93
N LEU A 24 11.04 -6.72 -59.19
CA LEU A 24 11.99 -7.26 -58.20
C LEU A 24 12.06 -6.39 -56.94
N LEU A 25 12.13 -5.06 -57.10
CA LEU A 25 12.11 -4.13 -55.97
C LEU A 25 10.79 -4.25 -55.19
N ALA A 26 9.65 -4.30 -55.88
CA ALA A 26 8.35 -4.47 -55.25
C ALA A 26 8.28 -5.78 -54.44
N TYR A 27 8.82 -6.87 -54.96
CA TYR A 27 8.90 -8.15 -54.25
C TYR A 27 9.78 -8.08 -52.99
N ILE A 28 10.97 -7.49 -53.09
CA ILE A 28 11.87 -7.32 -51.94
C ILE A 28 11.20 -6.44 -50.87
N SER A 29 10.54 -5.35 -51.27
CA SER A 29 9.80 -4.49 -50.36
C SER A 29 8.65 -5.23 -49.68
N TYR A 30 7.91 -6.06 -50.42
CA TYR A 30 6.82 -6.87 -49.85
C TYR A 30 7.34 -7.85 -48.79
N GLU A 31 8.38 -8.62 -49.11
CA GLU A 31 9.02 -9.54 -48.16
C GLU A 31 9.59 -8.82 -46.94
N GLY A 32 10.19 -7.63 -47.14
CA GLY A 32 10.69 -6.80 -46.05
C GLY A 32 9.57 -6.33 -45.11
N VAL A 33 8.44 -5.89 -45.66
CA VAL A 33 7.27 -5.47 -44.89
C VAL A 33 6.68 -6.65 -44.11
N MET A 34 6.56 -7.83 -44.70
CA MET A 34 6.02 -9.02 -44.02
C MET A 34 6.90 -9.45 -42.84
N LYS A 35 8.23 -9.48 -43.02
CA LYS A 35 9.16 -9.80 -41.93
C LYS A 35 9.16 -8.76 -40.82
N LEU A 36 9.02 -7.48 -41.19
CA LEU A 36 8.94 -6.39 -40.22
C LEU A 36 7.64 -6.47 -39.40
N ASP A 37 6.51 -6.76 -40.04
CA ASP A 37 5.22 -6.95 -39.36
C ASP A 37 5.29 -8.10 -38.35
N GLU A 38 5.86 -9.25 -38.75
CA GLU A 38 6.05 -10.39 -37.85
C GLU A 38 6.96 -10.05 -36.67
N TYR A 39 8.11 -9.41 -36.94
CA TYR A 39 9.04 -8.98 -35.89
C TYR A 39 8.40 -8.00 -34.91
N LEU A 40 7.68 -6.99 -35.41
CA LEU A 40 7.01 -6.00 -34.58
C LEU A 40 5.91 -6.63 -33.73
N LYS A 41 5.09 -7.54 -34.29
CA LYS A 41 4.06 -8.25 -33.54
C LYS A 41 4.66 -9.09 -32.42
N ASN A 42 5.70 -9.86 -32.72
CA ASN A 42 6.34 -10.73 -31.74
C ASN A 42 7.05 -9.93 -30.64
N SER A 43 7.80 -8.90 -31.01
CA SER A 43 8.51 -8.03 -30.08
C SER A 43 7.53 -7.25 -29.19
N THR A 44 6.47 -6.69 -29.76
CA THR A 44 5.45 -5.97 -28.99
C THR A 44 4.74 -6.88 -28.01
N LYS A 45 4.36 -8.09 -28.43
CA LYS A 45 3.71 -9.08 -27.56
C LYS A 45 4.63 -9.53 -26.43
N TYR A 46 5.91 -9.78 -26.74
CA TYR A 46 6.91 -10.15 -25.74
C TYR A 46 7.11 -9.04 -24.71
N LEU A 47 7.35 -7.80 -25.16
CA LEU A 47 7.55 -6.65 -24.29
C LEU A 47 6.32 -6.36 -23.43
N TYR A 48 5.11 -6.45 -24.01
CA TYR A 48 3.87 -6.29 -23.26
C TYR A 48 3.75 -7.33 -22.13
N ASN A 49 3.99 -8.59 -22.44
CA ASN A 49 3.90 -9.67 -21.45
C ASN A 49 4.96 -9.52 -20.35
N GLN A 50 6.21 -9.22 -20.72
CA GLN A 50 7.27 -8.98 -19.74
C GLN A 50 7.00 -7.77 -18.86
N SER A 51 6.57 -6.65 -19.45
CA SER A 51 6.23 -5.45 -18.69
C SER A 51 5.08 -5.73 -17.72
N LYS A 52 4.04 -6.42 -18.18
CA LYS A 52 2.92 -6.86 -17.33
C LYS A 52 3.41 -7.72 -16.16
N GLU A 53 4.28 -8.68 -16.42
CA GLU A 53 4.83 -9.57 -15.40
C GLU A 53 5.67 -8.81 -14.37
N ILE A 54 6.54 -7.90 -14.81
CA ILE A 54 7.35 -7.05 -13.93
C ILE A 54 6.44 -6.19 -13.04
N ILE A 55 5.44 -5.52 -13.64
CA ILE A 55 4.50 -4.67 -12.89
C ILE A 55 3.77 -5.50 -11.83
N LEU A 56 3.26 -6.68 -12.19
CA LEU A 56 2.55 -7.55 -11.25
C LEU A 56 3.47 -8.05 -10.12
N ASN A 57 4.68 -8.50 -10.46
CA ASN A 57 5.63 -9.01 -9.47
C ASN A 57 6.10 -7.90 -8.52
N THR A 58 6.39 -6.70 -9.03
CA THR A 58 6.75 -5.55 -8.21
C THR A 58 5.59 -5.09 -7.32
N ALA A 59 4.36 -5.06 -7.85
CA ALA A 59 3.19 -4.72 -7.07
C ALA A 59 2.95 -5.72 -5.93
N ASN A 60 3.01 -7.02 -6.23
CA ASN A 60 2.86 -8.09 -5.24
C ASN A 60 3.95 -8.02 -4.16
N ALA A 61 5.22 -7.88 -4.56
CA ALA A 61 6.32 -7.73 -3.62
C ALA A 61 6.16 -6.49 -2.72
N SER A 62 5.69 -5.37 -3.27
CA SER A 62 5.44 -4.14 -2.51
C SER A 62 4.29 -4.31 -1.51
N ILE A 63 3.22 -5.02 -1.91
CA ILE A 63 2.09 -5.35 -1.03
C ILE A 63 2.56 -6.27 0.10
N ASP A 64 3.28 -7.34 -0.22
CA ASP A 64 3.77 -8.31 0.76
C ASP A 64 4.71 -7.64 1.78
N ASP A 65 5.64 -6.80 1.31
CA ASP A 65 6.52 -6.04 2.19
C ASP A 65 5.75 -5.04 3.05
N SER A 66 4.71 -4.39 2.50
CA SER A 66 3.86 -3.46 3.26
C SER A 66 3.08 -4.18 4.35
N VAL A 67 2.45 -5.32 4.04
CA VAL A 67 1.72 -6.17 5.01
C VAL A 67 2.68 -6.63 6.10
N LYS A 68 3.83 -7.18 5.74
CA LYS A 68 4.83 -7.67 6.70
C LYS A 68 5.32 -6.56 7.64
N ASN A 69 5.58 -5.36 7.13
CA ASN A 69 6.01 -4.23 7.94
C ASN A 69 4.88 -3.70 8.82
N LEU A 70 3.64 -3.67 8.32
CA LEU A 70 2.47 -3.26 9.10
C LEU A 70 2.18 -4.23 10.24
N ASP A 71 2.26 -5.53 9.97
CA ASP A 71 2.07 -6.59 10.98
C ASP A 71 3.14 -6.49 12.05
N LYS A 72 4.42 -6.37 11.66
CA LYS A 72 5.53 -6.19 12.62
C LYS A 72 5.35 -4.93 13.48
N LYS A 73 4.93 -3.81 12.88
CA LYS A 73 4.66 -2.57 13.62
C LYS A 73 3.50 -2.74 14.60
N SER A 74 2.43 -3.41 14.17
CA SER A 74 1.25 -3.68 15.00
C SER A 74 1.59 -4.62 16.16
N GLN A 75 2.35 -5.68 15.91
CA GLN A 75 2.87 -6.58 16.92
C GLN A 75 3.68 -5.83 17.96
N LEU A 76 4.69 -5.05 17.54
CA LEU A 76 5.53 -4.27 18.47
C LEU A 76 4.72 -3.27 19.30
N ALA A 77 3.70 -2.63 18.69
CA ALA A 77 2.82 -1.71 19.40
C ALA A 77 1.99 -2.43 20.49
N ILE A 78 1.44 -3.61 20.16
CA ILE A 78 0.67 -4.43 21.10
C ILE A 78 1.56 -4.98 22.21
N GLU A 79 2.76 -5.48 21.89
CA GLU A 79 3.73 -5.98 22.86
C GLU A 79 4.15 -4.89 23.85
N ARG A 80 4.48 -3.70 23.33
CA ARG A 80 4.83 -2.55 24.16
C ARG A 80 3.66 -2.13 25.06
N LEU A 81 2.46 -1.98 24.50
CA LEU A 81 1.28 -1.61 25.26
C LEU A 81 0.98 -2.64 26.36
N SER A 82 1.05 -3.93 26.03
CA SER A 82 0.80 -5.02 26.97
C SER A 82 1.84 -5.03 28.09
N PHE A 83 3.11 -4.80 27.76
CA PHE A 83 4.18 -4.67 28.75
C PHE A 83 3.97 -3.46 29.66
N GLU A 84 3.65 -2.29 29.10
CA GLU A 84 3.36 -1.07 29.87
C GLU A 84 2.17 -1.28 30.81
N ILE A 85 1.09 -1.94 30.34
CA ILE A 85 -0.05 -2.29 31.19
C ILE A 85 0.37 -3.23 32.31
N ALA A 86 1.07 -4.32 32.00
CA ALA A 86 1.52 -5.29 32.99
C ALA A 86 2.42 -4.64 34.05
N LYS A 87 3.34 -3.77 33.62
CA LYS A 87 4.20 -3.00 34.52
C LYS A 87 3.39 -2.07 35.42
N ASN A 88 2.46 -1.29 34.86
CA ASN A 88 1.61 -0.39 35.65
C ASN A 88 0.77 -1.14 36.67
N VAL A 89 0.27 -2.33 36.32
CA VAL A 89 -0.47 -3.21 37.25
C VAL A 89 0.46 -3.72 38.35
N ALA A 90 1.66 -4.18 38.01
CA ALA A 90 2.64 -4.64 39.00
C ALA A 90 3.05 -3.51 39.96
N ASP A 91 3.35 -2.32 39.43
CA ASP A 91 3.70 -1.14 40.22
C ASP A 91 2.55 -0.77 41.18
N PHE A 92 1.30 -0.79 40.70
CA PHE A 92 0.12 -0.59 41.54
C PHE A 92 0.01 -1.62 42.68
N LEU A 93 0.24 -2.90 42.41
CA LEU A 93 0.20 -3.95 43.42
C LEU A 93 1.31 -3.78 44.46
N TYR A 94 2.53 -3.44 44.04
CA TYR A 94 3.64 -3.16 44.97
C TYR A 94 3.39 -1.92 45.82
N GLU A 95 2.80 -0.86 45.27
CA GLU A 95 2.39 0.31 46.04
C GLU A 95 1.35 -0.07 47.10
N ARG A 96 0.37 -0.90 46.75
CA ARG A 96 -0.63 -1.41 47.71
C ARG A 96 -0.05 -2.25 48.81
N ASP A 97 0.88 -3.14 48.50
CA ASP A 97 1.56 -3.95 49.50
C ASP A 97 2.30 -3.08 50.52
N LYS A 98 3.07 -2.09 50.04
CA LYS A 98 3.76 -1.12 50.91
C LYS A 98 2.80 -0.33 51.79
N ASP A 99 1.66 0.08 51.22
CA ASP A 99 0.65 0.83 51.96
C ASP A 99 -0.02 -0.03 53.06
N ILE A 100 -0.25 -1.32 52.81
CA ILE A 100 -0.78 -2.26 53.82
C ILE A 100 0.26 -2.53 54.91
N LEU A 101 1.52 -2.74 54.55
CA LEU A 101 2.63 -2.91 55.50
C LEU A 101 2.83 -1.67 56.38
N PHE A 102 2.66 -0.47 55.82
CA PHE A 102 2.66 0.76 56.60
C PHE A 102 1.52 0.77 57.61
N LEU A 103 0.30 0.46 57.17
CA LEU A 103 -0.87 0.43 58.04
C LEU A 103 -0.75 -0.61 59.18
N SER A 104 -0.09 -1.75 58.93
CA SER A 104 0.12 -2.78 59.96
C SER A 104 1.04 -2.37 61.10
N ASN A 105 1.90 -1.35 60.89
CA ASN A 105 2.81 -0.83 61.91
C ASN A 105 2.17 0.24 62.81
N ILE A 106 0.88 0.55 62.63
CA ILE A 106 0.17 1.61 63.36
C ILE A 106 -0.97 0.98 64.18
N PRO A 107 -1.27 1.50 65.39
CA PRO A 107 -2.43 1.04 66.17
C PRO A 107 -3.73 1.23 65.38
N LEU A 108 -4.41 0.12 65.08
CA LEU A 108 -5.62 0.13 64.26
C LEU A 108 -6.82 0.64 65.07
N ASN A 109 -7.45 1.72 64.59
CA ASN A 109 -8.76 2.17 65.05
C ASN A 109 -9.62 2.61 63.86
N LYS A 110 -10.91 2.84 64.11
CA LYS A 110 -11.90 3.14 63.06
C LYS A 110 -11.62 4.45 62.32
N ASP A 111 -11.11 5.46 63.01
CA ASP A 111 -10.86 6.78 62.43
C ASP A 111 -9.61 6.75 61.53
N ILE A 112 -8.54 6.09 61.98
CA ILE A 112 -7.31 5.87 61.20
C ILE A 112 -7.62 5.09 59.91
N LEU A 113 -8.41 4.02 59.99
CA LEU A 113 -8.80 3.25 58.80
C LEU A 113 -9.60 4.10 57.79
N LYS A 114 -10.48 4.97 58.28
CA LYS A 114 -11.29 5.85 57.45
C LYS A 114 -10.45 6.94 56.77
N GLU A 115 -9.49 7.52 57.47
CA GLU A 115 -8.55 8.50 56.90
C GLU A 115 -7.59 7.86 55.90
N PHE A 116 -7.08 6.67 56.20
CA PHE A 116 -6.22 5.91 55.29
C PHE A 116 -6.94 5.58 53.98
N TYR A 117 -8.19 5.09 54.05
CA TYR A 117 -9.00 4.81 52.85
C TYR A 117 -9.23 6.07 52.00
N LYS A 118 -9.50 7.22 52.64
CA LYS A 118 -9.72 8.50 51.94
C LYS A 118 -8.46 9.06 51.30
N SER A 119 -7.30 8.88 51.92
CA SER A 119 -6.02 9.42 51.41
C SER A 119 -5.42 8.59 50.27
N LYS A 120 -5.83 7.33 50.12
CA LYS A 120 -5.28 6.40 49.11
C LYS A 120 -6.25 6.16 47.96
N GLN A 121 -6.54 7.21 47.19
CA GLN A 121 -7.35 7.16 45.98
C GLN A 121 -6.53 7.58 44.76
N ARG A 122 -6.83 6.99 43.60
CA ARG A 122 -6.22 7.35 42.31
C ARG A 122 -7.32 7.56 41.28
N GLU A 123 -7.17 8.57 40.45
CA GLU A 123 -8.06 8.76 39.32
C GLU A 123 -7.90 7.62 38.31
N ILE A 124 -9.02 7.09 37.84
CA ILE A 124 -9.05 6.09 36.78
C ILE A 124 -9.78 6.65 35.57
N ILE A 125 -9.25 6.39 34.38
CA ILE A 125 -9.92 6.74 33.14
C ILE A 125 -10.90 5.64 32.81
N VAL A 126 -12.19 5.91 33.00
CA VAL A 126 -13.26 4.99 32.60
C VAL A 126 -13.73 5.37 31.20
N HIS A 127 -13.49 4.49 30.24
CA HIS A 127 -13.99 4.65 28.89
C HIS A 127 -15.51 4.41 28.84
N GLU A 128 -16.22 5.18 28.02
CA GLU A 128 -17.66 4.99 27.84
C GLU A 128 -17.98 3.68 27.10
N LYS A 129 -19.20 3.17 27.28
CA LYS A 129 -19.69 2.02 26.52
C LYS A 129 -19.86 2.41 25.05
N TYR A 130 -19.15 1.73 24.17
CA TYR A 130 -19.30 1.82 22.73
C TYR A 130 -20.44 0.89 22.26
N TYR A 131 -21.18 1.33 21.24
CA TYR A 131 -22.13 0.49 20.51
C TYR A 131 -21.88 0.62 19.01
N TYR A 132 -22.08 -0.46 18.27
CA TYR A 132 -21.93 -0.45 16.81
C TYR A 132 -23.18 0.15 16.17
N ASN A 133 -23.02 1.24 15.42
CA ASN A 133 -24.09 1.85 14.66
C ASN A 133 -24.13 1.25 13.25
N GLU A 134 -25.06 0.34 12.98
CA GLU A 134 -25.19 -0.34 11.68
C GLU A 134 -25.45 0.63 10.51
N LYS A 135 -26.21 1.70 10.72
CA LYS A 135 -26.52 2.68 9.65
C LYS A 135 -25.29 3.45 9.19
N LYS A 136 -24.38 3.76 10.12
CA LYS A 136 -23.15 4.52 9.86
C LYS A 136 -21.90 3.63 9.75
N GLN A 137 -22.07 2.31 9.92
CA GLN A 137 -21.01 1.30 9.97
C GLN A 137 -19.83 1.67 10.87
N ARG A 138 -20.11 2.29 12.03
CA ARG A 138 -19.06 2.78 12.94
C ARG A 138 -19.45 2.62 14.40
N TRP A 139 -18.45 2.49 15.27
CA TRP A 139 -18.63 2.48 16.72
C TRP A 139 -18.89 3.90 17.23
N GLU A 140 -19.95 4.10 18.01
CA GLU A 140 -20.32 5.38 18.61
C GLU A 140 -20.44 5.25 20.14
N THR A 141 -20.22 6.36 20.85
CA THR A 141 -20.50 6.50 22.28
C THR A 141 -21.87 7.16 22.46
N LYS A 142 -22.51 6.95 23.62
CA LYS A 142 -23.83 7.56 23.91
C LYS A 142 -23.74 9.07 24.12
N LYS A 143 -22.62 9.59 24.63
CA LYS A 143 -22.35 11.02 24.67
C LYS A 143 -21.63 11.46 23.41
N GLU A 144 -22.13 12.55 22.81
CA GLU A 144 -21.39 13.29 21.79
C GLU A 144 -20.16 13.91 22.44
N LYS A 145 -18.97 13.48 22.03
CA LYS A 145 -17.73 14.16 22.40
C LYS A 145 -17.64 15.45 21.60
N GLU A 146 -17.26 16.54 22.25
CA GLU A 146 -16.80 17.74 21.55
C GLU A 146 -15.64 17.33 20.63
N ARG A 147 -15.86 17.49 19.32
CA ARG A 147 -14.82 17.18 18.35
C ARG A 147 -13.72 18.21 18.51
N ILE A 148 -12.59 17.77 19.07
CA ILE A 148 -11.35 18.54 18.99
C ILE A 148 -11.07 18.72 17.50
N LYS A 149 -11.14 19.96 17.01
CA LYS A 149 -10.81 20.25 15.61
C LYS A 149 -9.39 19.77 15.37
N PRO A 150 -9.14 18.89 14.37
CA PRO A 150 -7.79 18.51 14.02
C PRO A 150 -7.00 19.79 13.74
N GLN A 151 -5.81 19.92 14.32
CA GLN A 151 -4.89 20.98 13.89
C GLN A 151 -4.61 20.77 12.40
N GLU A 152 -4.81 21.79 11.58
CA GLU A 152 -4.40 21.78 10.18
C GLU A 152 -2.89 21.54 10.12
N ARG A 153 -2.50 20.34 9.66
CA ARG A 153 -1.10 20.01 9.42
C ARG A 153 -0.89 20.00 7.92
N LYS A 154 -0.06 20.92 7.43
CA LYS A 154 0.40 20.86 6.04
C LYS A 154 1.42 19.74 5.91
N ALA A 155 1.26 18.91 4.88
CA ALA A 155 2.26 17.91 4.54
C ALA A 155 3.61 18.62 4.26
N GLN A 156 4.70 18.07 4.77
CA GLN A 156 6.04 18.64 4.54
C GLN A 156 6.46 18.55 3.06
N LEU A 157 5.93 17.56 2.34
CA LEU A 157 6.16 17.34 0.92
C LEU A 157 4.91 17.74 0.14
N LYS A 158 5.09 18.60 -0.87
CA LYS A 158 4.01 19.14 -1.70
C LYS A 158 3.20 18.06 -2.42
N ASP A 159 3.85 16.97 -2.82
CA ASP A 159 3.19 15.86 -3.51
C ASP A 159 2.22 15.10 -2.60
N ASN A 160 2.44 15.13 -1.28
CA ASN A 160 1.58 14.46 -0.29
C ASN A 160 0.36 15.32 0.11
N GLU A 161 0.25 16.57 -0.34
CA GLU A 161 -0.89 17.44 0.00
C GLU A 161 -2.22 16.94 -0.57
N LYS A 162 -2.23 16.12 -1.64
CA LYS A 162 -3.48 15.59 -2.21
C LYS A 162 -4.07 14.42 -1.44
N GLU A 163 -3.24 13.66 -0.74
CA GLU A 163 -3.63 12.38 -0.12
C GLU A 163 -3.90 12.49 1.40
N PHE A 164 -3.42 13.57 2.04
CA PHE A 164 -3.45 13.71 3.51
C PHE A 164 -4.15 14.98 4.03
N ASN A 165 -4.91 15.67 3.17
CA ASN A 165 -5.75 16.81 3.55
C ASN A 165 -7.20 16.39 3.82
#